data_AF-A0A822BGI9-F1
#
_entry.id   AF-A0A822BGI9-F1
#
_cell.length_a   1.000
_cell.length_b   1.000
_cell.length_c   1.000
_cell.angle_alpha   90.00
_cell.angle_beta   90.00
_cell.angle_gamma   90.00
#
_symmetry.space_group_name_H-M   'P 1'
#
loop_
_entity.id
_entity.type
_entity.pdbx_description
1 polymer ?
#
loop_
_entity_poly.entity_id
_entity_poly.type
_entity_poly.pdbx_seq_one_letter_code
_entity_poly.pdbx_strand_id
1 'polypeptide(L)'
;PGTYEPHKPPITIRNVQSHITVITSKQRPRKISITGSDGYEYVFLLKGHEDLRQDERVMQLFGLVNEFLSANDETRRRNFIIQRYPVIPLAPNNGLLGWVAQCDTFHALIKEHREKACIMLNAEHRHMQAKAPHYDQLPLINKVEVFEYALNLLDGDDLAKILWHKSSSAEIWLDRRSNYTRSLAVMSM
;
A
#
# COMPACT_ATOMS: atom_id res chain seq x y z
N PRO A 1 -20.90 2.05 -2.40
CA PRO A 1 -20.75 2.43 -0.98
C PRO A 1 -19.60 3.43 -0.80
N GLY A 2 -19.70 4.40 0.11
CA GLY A 2 -18.63 5.38 0.35
C GLY A 2 -18.44 6.44 -0.75
N THR A 3 -19.45 6.66 -1.60
CA THR A 3 -19.44 7.60 -2.73
C THR A 3 -20.41 8.78 -2.55
N TYR A 4 -21.08 8.87 -1.40
CA TYR A 4 -22.06 9.92 -1.13
C TYR A 4 -21.37 11.28 -0.96
N GLU A 5 -21.86 12.28 -1.69
CA GLU A 5 -21.45 13.67 -1.56
C GLU A 5 -22.71 14.54 -1.38
N PRO A 6 -22.77 15.46 -0.39
CA PRO A 6 -23.99 16.21 -0.08
C PRO A 6 -24.57 17.03 -1.25
N HIS A 7 -23.72 17.48 -2.17
CA HIS A 7 -24.09 18.36 -3.28
C HIS A 7 -24.25 17.66 -4.62
N LYS A 8 -24.19 16.32 -4.65
CA LYS A 8 -24.36 15.51 -5.86
C LYS A 8 -25.51 14.51 -5.71
N PRO A 9 -26.19 14.15 -6.81
CA PRO A 9 -27.17 13.07 -6.76
C PRO A 9 -26.48 11.77 -6.31
N PRO A 10 -27.12 10.97 -5.44
CA PRO A 10 -26.52 9.74 -4.94
C PRO A 10 -26.36 8.71 -6.06
N ILE A 11 -25.17 8.12 -6.14
CA ILE A 11 -24.89 7.00 -7.03
C ILE A 11 -25.45 5.74 -6.37
N THR A 12 -26.56 5.23 -6.92
CA THR A 12 -27.23 4.04 -6.39
C THR A 12 -26.61 2.77 -6.96
N ILE A 13 -26.86 1.63 -6.32
CA ILE A 13 -26.36 0.34 -6.79
C ILE A 13 -27.26 -0.13 -7.93
N ARG A 14 -26.68 -0.26 -9.13
CA ARG A 14 -27.38 -0.84 -10.28
C ARG A 14 -27.31 -2.37 -10.26
N ASN A 15 -26.13 -2.92 -10.01
CA ASN A 15 -25.92 -4.36 -9.97
C ASN A 15 -24.69 -4.72 -9.11
N VAL A 16 -24.69 -5.93 -8.55
CA VAL A 16 -23.53 -6.54 -7.90
C VAL A 16 -23.10 -7.72 -8.76
N GLN A 17 -21.80 -7.81 -9.10
CA GLN A 17 -21.32 -8.92 -9.91
C GLN A 17 -21.48 -10.26 -9.18
N SER A 18 -21.93 -11.28 -9.91
CA SER A 18 -22.17 -12.64 -9.38
C SER A 18 -20.89 -13.39 -9.05
N HIS A 19 -19.79 -13.07 -9.74
CA HIS A 19 -18.49 -13.68 -9.52
C HIS A 19 -17.65 -12.83 -8.57
N ILE A 20 -17.09 -13.49 -7.56
CA ILE A 20 -16.29 -12.86 -6.51
C ILE A 20 -14.92 -13.52 -6.49
N THR A 21 -13.87 -12.72 -6.55
CA THR A 21 -12.49 -13.22 -6.44
C THR A 21 -12.08 -13.29 -4.98
N VAL A 22 -11.64 -14.46 -4.52
CA VAL A 22 -11.13 -14.64 -3.15
C VAL A 22 -9.62 -14.46 -3.16
N ILE A 23 -9.10 -13.51 -2.38
CA ILE A 23 -7.66 -13.28 -2.28
C ILE A 23 -7.02 -14.37 -1.41
N THR A 24 -5.94 -14.95 -1.88
CA THR A 24 -5.17 -15.98 -1.17
C THR A 24 -4.32 -15.38 -0.06
N SER A 25 -4.95 -15.13 1.09
CA SER A 25 -4.27 -14.70 2.32
C SER A 25 -4.88 -15.38 3.55
N LYS A 26 -4.30 -15.17 4.73
CA LYS A 26 -4.80 -15.74 6.00
C LYS A 26 -6.30 -15.48 6.22
N GLN A 27 -6.76 -14.25 5.94
CA GLN A 27 -8.15 -13.84 6.17
C GLN A 27 -9.07 -14.07 4.97
N ARG A 28 -8.52 -14.50 3.82
CA ARG A 28 -9.25 -14.79 2.59
C ARG A 28 -10.30 -13.72 2.21
N PRO A 29 -9.92 -12.43 2.12
CA PRO A 29 -10.88 -11.37 1.82
C PRO A 29 -11.42 -11.51 0.39
N ARG A 30 -12.62 -10.97 0.17
CA ARG A 30 -13.36 -11.11 -1.10
C ARG A 30 -13.28 -9.81 -1.88
N LYS A 31 -12.77 -9.85 -3.10
CA LYS A 31 -12.81 -8.74 -4.04
C LYS A 31 -14.16 -8.76 -4.76
N ILE A 32 -14.98 -7.75 -4.47
CA ILE A 32 -16.35 -7.60 -4.97
C ILE A 32 -16.40 -6.40 -5.90
N SER A 33 -17.11 -6.55 -7.01
CA SER A 33 -17.36 -5.47 -7.96
C SER A 33 -18.84 -5.10 -7.97
N ILE A 34 -19.11 -3.79 -7.89
CA ILE A 34 -20.46 -3.23 -7.84
C ILE A 34 -20.60 -2.19 -8.94
N THR A 35 -21.58 -2.33 -9.81
CA THR A 35 -21.89 -1.34 -10.85
C THR A 35 -22.82 -0.27 -10.30
N GLY A 36 -22.43 1.00 -10.42
CA GLY A 36 -23.24 2.15 -10.03
C GLY A 36 -24.31 2.52 -11.06
N SER A 37 -25.27 3.34 -10.64
CA SER A 37 -26.31 3.89 -11.54
C SER A 37 -25.77 4.81 -12.62
N ASP A 38 -24.56 5.33 -12.42
CA ASP A 38 -23.75 6.11 -13.35
C ASP A 38 -23.04 5.25 -14.41
N GLY A 39 -23.07 3.92 -14.27
CA GLY A 39 -22.46 2.98 -15.21
C GLY A 39 -21.01 2.62 -14.89
N TYR A 40 -20.41 3.20 -13.85
CA TYR A 40 -19.04 2.86 -13.45
C TYR A 40 -18.99 1.65 -12.52
N GLU A 41 -17.88 0.92 -12.57
CA GLU A 41 -17.60 -0.20 -11.69
C GLU A 41 -16.81 0.26 -10.46
N TYR A 42 -17.33 -0.06 -9.28
CA TYR A 42 -16.72 0.21 -8.00
C TYR A 42 -16.27 -1.10 -7.37
N VAL A 43 -14.97 -1.23 -7.17
CA VAL A 43 -14.36 -2.45 -6.64
C VAL A 43 -14.08 -2.27 -5.15
N PHE A 44 -14.43 -3.28 -4.36
CA PHE A 44 -14.25 -3.31 -2.92
C PHE A 44 -13.54 -4.59 -2.49
N LEU A 45 -12.84 -4.52 -1.37
CA LEU A 45 -12.35 -5.66 -0.63
C LEU A 45 -13.22 -5.86 0.61
N LEU A 46 -14.04 -6.90 0.60
CA LEU A 46 -14.81 -7.35 1.76
C LEU A 46 -13.90 -8.13 2.70
N LYS A 47 -13.67 -7.56 3.88
CA LYS A 47 -12.98 -8.19 5.00
C LYS A 47 -14.00 -8.71 6.01
N GLY A 48 -13.76 -9.91 6.50
CA GLY A 48 -14.51 -10.52 7.59
C GLY A 48 -13.57 -10.86 8.74
N HIS A 49 -14.14 -10.97 9.94
CA HIS A 49 -13.43 -11.17 11.20
C HIS A 49 -12.42 -10.05 11.54
N GLU A 50 -12.70 -8.82 11.09
CA GLU A 50 -11.85 -7.65 11.29
C GLU A 50 -12.72 -6.43 11.57
N ASP A 51 -12.39 -5.68 12.62
CA ASP A 51 -13.09 -4.44 12.98
C ASP A 51 -12.48 -3.26 12.23
N LEU A 52 -13.18 -2.76 11.21
CA LEU A 52 -12.70 -1.68 10.35
C LEU A 52 -13.00 -0.28 10.89
N ARG A 53 -13.55 -0.14 12.10
CA ARG A 53 -13.84 1.18 12.67
C ARG A 53 -12.57 1.97 12.94
N GLN A 54 -11.47 1.31 13.28
CA GLN A 54 -10.18 1.98 13.45
C GLN A 54 -9.70 2.57 12.12
N ASP A 55 -9.68 1.76 11.06
CA ASP A 55 -9.33 2.19 9.70
C ASP A 55 -10.21 3.35 9.24
N GLU A 56 -11.52 3.31 9.52
CA GLU A 56 -12.46 4.40 9.21
C GLU A 56 -12.01 5.72 9.87
N ARG A 57 -11.67 5.70 11.15
CA ARG A 57 -11.22 6.90 11.88
C ARG A 57 -9.86 7.39 11.40
N VAL A 58 -8.95 6.49 11.04
CA VAL A 58 -7.66 6.85 10.44
C VAL A 58 -7.87 7.55 9.09
N MET A 59 -8.78 7.07 8.23
CA MET A 59 -9.10 7.74 6.96
C MET A 59 -9.78 9.10 7.14
N GLN A 60 -10.52 9.31 8.23
CA GLN A 60 -11.05 10.62 8.60
C GLN A 60 -9.93 11.57 9.03
N LEU A 61 -9.01 11.10 9.89
CA LEU A 61 -7.83 11.87 10.30
C LEU A 61 -6.98 12.28 9.08
N PHE A 62 -6.72 11.36 8.16
CA PHE A 62 -6.00 11.69 6.92
C PHE A 62 -6.76 12.69 6.05
N GLY A 63 -8.10 12.71 6.12
CA GLY A 63 -8.90 13.75 5.49
C GLY A 63 -8.58 15.12 6.07
N LEU A 64 -8.59 15.24 7.40
CA LEU A 64 -8.24 16.47 8.11
C LEU A 64 -6.78 16.91 7.82
N VAL A 65 -5.83 15.97 7.81
CA VAL A 65 -4.42 16.26 7.47
C VAL A 65 -4.31 16.81 6.05
N ASN A 66 -5.02 16.23 5.08
CA ASN A 66 -5.03 16.73 3.71
C ASN A 66 -5.59 18.15 3.60
N GLU A 67 -6.60 18.51 4.42
CA GLU A 67 -7.11 19.89 4.47
C GLU A 67 -6.02 20.86 4.95
N PHE A 68 -5.28 20.51 6.01
CA PHE A 68 -4.18 21.35 6.49
C PHE A 68 -3.02 21.46 5.48
N LEU A 69 -2.65 20.36 4.84
CA LEU A 69 -1.64 20.36 3.78
C LEU A 69 -2.08 21.18 2.56
N SER A 70 -3.37 21.24 2.27
CA SER A 70 -3.91 22.05 1.17
C SER A 70 -4.06 23.53 1.54
N ALA A 71 -4.30 23.84 2.81
CA ALA A 71 -4.41 25.21 3.29
C ALA A 71 -3.08 25.97 3.24
N ASN A 72 -1.95 25.29 3.46
CA ASN A 72 -0.63 25.89 3.37
C ASN A 72 -0.12 25.91 1.91
N ASP A 73 0.28 27.10 1.44
CA ASP A 73 0.70 27.32 0.05
C ASP A 73 1.92 26.48 -0.37
N GLU A 74 2.90 26.28 0.52
CA GLU A 74 4.12 25.55 0.19
C GLU A 74 3.85 24.04 0.03
N THR A 75 3.06 23.46 0.93
CA THR A 75 2.67 22.04 0.85
C THR A 75 1.69 21.80 -0.30
N ARG A 76 0.76 22.74 -0.55
CA ARG A 76 -0.15 22.69 -1.70
C ARG A 76 0.61 22.73 -3.02
N ARG A 77 1.55 23.66 -3.21
CA ARG A 77 2.36 23.77 -4.43
C ARG A 77 3.15 22.49 -4.74
N ARG A 78 3.57 21.76 -3.70
CA ARG A 78 4.35 20.53 -3.83
C ARG A 78 3.49 19.27 -3.88
N ASN A 79 2.16 19.42 -3.87
CA ASN A 79 1.17 18.34 -3.88
C ASN A 79 1.37 17.32 -2.76
N PHE A 80 1.57 17.80 -1.52
CA PHE A 80 1.62 16.92 -0.36
C PHE A 80 0.20 16.45 -0.06
N ILE A 81 -0.05 15.15 -0.24
CA ILE A 81 -1.35 14.54 -0.04
C ILE A 81 -1.19 13.10 0.43
N ILE A 82 -2.02 12.72 1.40
CA ILE A 82 -2.19 11.33 1.80
C ILE A 82 -3.25 10.70 0.89
N GLN A 83 -2.86 9.65 0.16
CA GLN A 83 -3.80 8.87 -0.63
C GLN A 83 -4.73 8.10 0.31
N ARG A 84 -6.03 8.42 0.26
CA ARG A 84 -7.07 7.75 1.06
C ARG A 84 -7.85 6.77 0.23
N TYR A 85 -8.51 5.85 0.91
CA TYR A 85 -9.49 4.94 0.33
C TYR A 85 -10.71 4.85 1.24
N PRO A 86 -11.90 4.57 0.70
CA PRO A 86 -13.11 4.50 1.50
C PRO A 86 -13.08 3.25 2.39
N VAL A 87 -13.52 3.41 3.63
CA VAL A 87 -13.67 2.34 4.62
C VAL A 87 -15.11 2.37 5.08
N ILE A 88 -15.84 1.27 4.91
CA ILE A 88 -17.26 1.16 5.25
C ILE A 88 -17.42 -0.02 6.20
N PRO A 89 -17.42 0.20 7.53
CA PRO A 89 -17.81 -0.82 8.50
C PRO A 89 -19.26 -1.24 8.23
N LEU A 90 -19.51 -2.56 8.15
CA LEU A 90 -20.86 -3.11 7.94
C LEU A 90 -21.40 -3.75 9.22
N ALA A 91 -20.52 -4.37 10.02
CA ALA A 91 -20.83 -4.90 11.34
C ALA A 91 -19.56 -4.83 12.23
N PRO A 92 -19.62 -5.19 13.52
CA PRO A 92 -18.47 -5.11 14.43
C PRO A 92 -17.21 -5.86 13.97
N ASN A 93 -17.36 -6.84 13.08
CA ASN A 93 -16.27 -7.70 12.62
C ASN A 93 -16.23 -7.85 11.09
N ASN A 94 -16.90 -6.98 10.33
CA ASN A 94 -16.83 -7.03 8.88
C ASN A 94 -17.07 -5.66 8.26
N GLY A 95 -16.54 -5.48 7.05
CA GLY A 95 -16.78 -4.28 6.27
C GLY A 95 -16.06 -4.27 4.93
N LEU A 96 -16.21 -3.16 4.22
CA LEU A 96 -15.68 -2.96 2.88
C LEU A 96 -14.54 -1.95 2.92
N LEU A 97 -13.45 -2.27 2.24
CA LEU A 97 -12.42 -1.31 1.86
C LEU A 97 -12.55 -1.02 0.37
N GLY A 98 -12.46 0.24 -0.05
CA GLY A 98 -12.35 0.58 -1.46
C GLY A 98 -11.06 0.02 -2.05
N TRP A 99 -11.17 -0.62 -3.20
CA TRP A 99 -10.00 -1.13 -3.91
C TRP A 99 -9.22 0.02 -4.54
N VAL A 100 -7.93 0.13 -4.20
CA VAL A 100 -7.04 1.09 -4.84
C VAL A 100 -6.49 0.45 -6.12
N ALA A 101 -6.89 0.99 -7.27
CA ALA A 101 -6.42 0.53 -8.56
C ALA A 101 -4.95 0.94 -8.80
N GLN A 102 -4.27 0.21 -9.69
CA GLN A 102 -2.90 0.53 -10.13
C GLN A 102 -1.88 0.61 -8.98
N CYS A 103 -2.03 -0.23 -7.96
CA CYS A 103 -1.11 -0.33 -6.85
C CYS A 103 -0.59 -1.75 -6.69
N ASP A 104 0.69 -1.86 -6.38
CA ASP A 104 1.37 -3.10 -6.01
C ASP A 104 1.87 -2.97 -4.57
N THR A 105 1.92 -4.08 -3.82
CA THR A 105 2.58 -4.07 -2.52
C THR A 105 4.10 -3.99 -2.71
N PHE A 106 4.80 -3.38 -1.76
CA PHE A 106 6.27 -3.31 -1.76
C PHE A 106 6.89 -4.71 -1.93
N HIS A 107 6.39 -5.70 -1.18
CA HIS A 107 6.84 -7.08 -1.29
C HIS A 107 6.66 -7.67 -2.70
N ALA A 108 5.51 -7.44 -3.34
CA ALA A 108 5.25 -7.93 -4.68
C ALA A 108 6.23 -7.32 -5.71
N LEU A 109 6.50 -6.02 -5.60
CA LEU A 109 7.45 -5.32 -6.47
C LEU A 109 8.86 -5.91 -6.37
N ILE A 110 9.37 -6.07 -5.14
CA ILE A 110 10.70 -6.63 -4.89
C ILE A 110 10.77 -8.08 -5.37
N LYS A 111 9.74 -8.89 -5.09
CA LYS A 111 9.66 -10.27 -5.54
C LYS A 111 9.73 -10.39 -7.06
N GLU A 112 8.90 -9.64 -7.78
CA GLU A 112 8.88 -9.65 -9.24
C GLU A 112 10.24 -9.24 -9.84
N HIS A 113 10.86 -8.20 -9.29
CA HIS A 113 12.17 -7.71 -9.72
C HIS A 113 13.27 -8.75 -9.51
N ARG A 114 13.34 -9.33 -8.31
CA ARG A 114 14.36 -10.32 -7.95
C ARG A 114 14.22 -11.61 -8.73
N GLU A 115 12.99 -12.08 -8.95
CA GLU A 115 12.72 -13.23 -9.83
C GLU A 115 13.25 -13.00 -11.25
N LYS A 116 13.04 -11.80 -11.81
CA LYS A 116 13.57 -11.42 -13.14
C LYS A 116 15.09 -11.28 -13.18
N ALA A 117 15.69 -10.77 -12.11
CA ALA A 117 17.13 -10.60 -11.99
C ALA A 117 17.86 -11.87 -11.56
N CYS A 118 17.15 -13.00 -11.39
CA CYS A 118 17.68 -14.24 -10.83
C CYS A 118 18.30 -14.06 -9.43
N ILE A 119 17.83 -13.06 -8.67
CA ILE A 119 18.23 -12.81 -7.29
C ILE A 119 17.25 -13.56 -6.38
N MET A 120 17.81 -14.17 -5.36
CA MET A 120 17.04 -14.89 -4.37
C MET A 120 16.27 -13.93 -3.45
N LEU A 121 14.97 -14.13 -3.27
CA LEU A 121 14.12 -13.22 -2.51
C LEU A 121 14.61 -13.02 -1.05
N ASN A 122 15.10 -14.08 -0.43
CA ASN A 122 15.58 -14.07 0.96
C ASN A 122 17.12 -14.05 1.08
N ALA A 123 17.83 -13.46 0.11
CA ALA A 123 19.29 -13.42 0.08
C ALA A 123 19.88 -12.85 1.39
N GLU A 124 19.40 -11.69 1.85
CA GLU A 124 19.84 -11.04 3.09
C GLU A 124 19.72 -12.00 4.28
N HIS A 125 18.54 -12.60 4.42
CA HIS A 125 18.26 -13.51 5.52
C HIS A 125 19.15 -14.76 5.48
N ARG A 126 19.47 -15.29 4.29
CA ARG A 126 20.40 -16.42 4.18
C ARG A 126 21.81 -16.05 4.57
N HIS A 127 22.28 -14.85 4.21
CA HIS A 127 23.59 -14.37 4.68
C HIS A 127 23.63 -14.21 6.20
N MET A 128 22.55 -13.69 6.79
CA MET A 128 22.42 -13.63 8.26
C MET A 128 22.45 -15.02 8.91
N GLN A 129 21.68 -15.97 8.38
CA GLN A 129 21.64 -17.35 8.89
C GLN A 129 22.97 -18.09 8.72
N ALA A 130 23.68 -17.84 7.63
CA ALA A 130 25.01 -18.42 7.40
C ALA A 130 26.03 -17.92 8.41
N LYS A 131 25.98 -16.63 8.79
CA LYS A 131 26.84 -16.06 9.84
C LYS A 131 26.41 -16.50 11.25
N ALA A 132 25.11 -16.54 11.51
CA ALA A 132 24.54 -16.93 12.80
C ALA A 132 23.26 -17.77 12.62
N PRO A 133 23.37 -19.11 12.68
CA PRO A 133 22.21 -20.01 12.52
C PRO A 133 21.10 -19.77 13.54
N HIS A 134 21.44 -19.28 14.74
CA HIS A 134 20.51 -18.99 15.83
C HIS A 134 20.37 -17.49 16.08
N TYR A 135 20.21 -16.69 15.01
CA TYR A 135 20.07 -15.24 15.08
C TYR A 135 19.07 -14.76 16.14
N ASP A 136 17.91 -15.42 16.26
CA ASP A 136 16.85 -15.02 17.18
C ASP A 136 17.26 -15.06 18.66
N GLN A 137 18.21 -15.95 19.01
CA GLN A 137 18.71 -16.16 20.37
C GLN A 137 19.86 -15.22 20.73
N LEU A 138 20.39 -14.46 19.77
CA LEU A 138 21.52 -13.57 20.00
C LEU A 138 21.16 -12.33 20.84
N PRO A 139 22.08 -11.84 21.69
CA PRO A 139 21.98 -10.52 22.30
C PRO A 139 21.90 -9.41 21.22
N LEU A 140 21.36 -8.25 21.61
CA LEU A 140 21.13 -7.13 20.68
C LEU A 140 22.40 -6.73 19.91
N ILE A 141 23.54 -6.61 20.59
CA ILE A 141 24.79 -6.18 19.94
C ILE A 141 25.25 -7.17 18.86
N ASN A 142 25.10 -8.47 19.11
CA ASN A 142 25.42 -9.51 18.13
C ASN A 142 24.41 -9.54 16.98
N LYS A 143 23.13 -9.22 17.24
CA LYS A 143 22.13 -9.05 16.17
C LYS A 143 22.49 -7.90 15.23
N VAL A 144 22.92 -6.77 15.77
CA VAL A 144 23.41 -5.62 14.98
C VAL A 144 24.59 -6.03 14.13
N GLU A 145 25.58 -6.74 14.70
CA GLU A 145 26.75 -7.20 13.96
C GLU A 145 26.42 -8.16 12.80
N VAL A 146 25.45 -9.06 12.99
CA VAL A 146 25.00 -9.97 11.93
C VAL A 146 24.17 -9.23 10.88
N PHE A 147 23.37 -8.25 11.29
CA PHE A 147 22.58 -7.42 10.40
C PHE A 147 23.46 -6.54 9.51
N GLU A 148 24.42 -5.82 10.10
CA GLU A 148 25.39 -4.99 9.36
C GLU A 148 26.24 -5.81 8.41
N TYR A 149 26.62 -7.03 8.82
CA TYR A 149 27.31 -7.96 7.93
C TYR A 149 26.48 -8.27 6.68
N ALA A 150 25.20 -8.61 6.83
CA ALA A 150 24.33 -8.91 5.69
C ALA A 150 24.03 -7.67 4.84
N LEU A 151 23.89 -6.50 5.49
CA LEU A 151 23.65 -5.22 4.82
C LEU A 151 24.82 -4.83 3.91
N ASN A 152 26.06 -5.05 4.34
CA ASN A 152 27.25 -4.70 3.56
C ASN A 152 27.56 -5.66 2.40
N LEU A 153 26.86 -6.79 2.30
CA LEU A 153 27.06 -7.76 1.22
C LEU A 153 26.17 -7.48 -0.01
N LEU A 154 25.15 -6.64 0.13
CA LEU A 154 24.12 -6.42 -0.89
C LEU A 154 23.88 -4.92 -1.05
N ASP A 155 23.67 -4.46 -2.29
CA ASP A 155 23.58 -3.03 -2.59
C ASP A 155 22.26 -2.38 -2.12
N GLY A 156 21.21 -3.17 -1.93
CA GLY A 156 19.89 -2.69 -1.47
C GLY A 156 19.18 -1.75 -2.45
N ASP A 157 19.53 -1.78 -3.74
CA ASP A 157 19.07 -0.82 -4.74
C ASP A 157 17.86 -1.29 -5.57
N ASP A 158 17.25 -2.43 -5.19
CA ASP A 158 16.10 -3.03 -5.87
C ASP A 158 14.98 -2.02 -6.15
N LEU A 159 14.54 -1.27 -5.12
CA LEU A 159 13.45 -0.31 -5.29
C LEU A 159 13.81 0.82 -6.24
N ALA A 160 15.05 1.31 -6.16
CA ALA A 160 15.53 2.38 -7.03
C ALA A 160 15.56 1.92 -8.50
N LYS A 161 16.04 0.69 -8.75
CA LYS A 161 16.01 0.04 -10.06
C LYS A 161 14.57 -0.17 -10.54
N ILE A 162 13.67 -0.66 -9.69
CA ILE A 162 12.24 -0.85 -10.03
C ILE A 162 11.58 0.46 -10.46
N LEU A 163 11.79 1.55 -9.71
CA LEU A 163 11.24 2.86 -10.03
C LEU A 163 11.72 3.35 -11.41
N TRP A 164 12.99 3.10 -11.73
CA TRP A 164 13.53 3.38 -13.06
C TRP A 164 12.90 2.49 -14.13
N HIS A 165 12.96 1.17 -13.97
CA HIS A 165 12.49 0.21 -14.99
C HIS A 165 10.99 0.26 -15.26
N LYS A 166 10.16 0.62 -14.27
CA LYS A 166 8.72 0.80 -14.48
C LYS A 166 8.36 2.15 -15.13
N SER A 167 9.31 3.07 -15.29
CA SER A 167 9.09 4.39 -15.88
C SER A 167 9.42 4.39 -17.36
N SER A 168 8.55 4.98 -18.17
CA SER A 168 8.71 5.01 -19.64
C SER A 168 9.73 6.04 -20.12
N SER A 169 10.05 7.02 -19.29
CA SER A 169 11.00 8.09 -19.60
C SER A 169 11.63 8.68 -18.33
N ALA A 170 12.70 9.47 -18.49
CA ALA A 170 13.47 10.02 -17.38
C ALA A 170 12.69 11.09 -16.61
N GLU A 171 11.88 11.90 -17.29
CA GLU A 171 11.01 12.89 -16.68
C GLU A 171 9.91 12.22 -15.83
N ILE A 172 9.27 11.16 -16.35
CA ILE A 172 8.26 10.40 -15.61
C ILE A 172 8.89 9.73 -14.38
N TRP A 173 10.11 9.21 -14.51
CA TRP A 173 10.85 8.65 -13.38
C TRP A 173 11.11 9.72 -12.31
N LEU A 174 11.55 10.92 -12.70
CA LEU A 174 11.86 12.00 -11.76
C LEU A 174 10.60 12.44 -11.01
N ASP A 175 9.47 12.55 -11.69
CA ASP A 175 8.19 12.89 -11.09
C ASP A 175 7.71 11.79 -10.13
N ARG A 176 7.77 10.52 -10.55
CA ARG A 176 7.40 9.37 -9.69
C ARG A 176 8.27 9.29 -8.45
N ARG A 177 9.59 9.45 -8.59
CA ARG A 177 10.53 9.46 -7.47
C ARG A 177 10.24 10.63 -6.53
N SER A 178 9.99 11.82 -7.07
CA SER A 178 9.66 13.00 -6.27
C SER A 178 8.36 12.79 -5.49
N ASN A 179 7.33 12.23 -6.13
CA ASN A 179 6.06 11.92 -5.48
C ASN A 179 6.22 10.82 -4.42
N TYR A 180 7.00 9.77 -4.68
CA TYR A 180 7.33 8.73 -3.71
C TYR A 180 8.01 9.30 -2.46
N THR A 181 9.03 10.15 -2.64
CA THR A 181 9.74 10.76 -1.50
C THR A 181 8.81 11.64 -0.67
N ARG A 182 7.94 12.44 -1.32
CA ARG A 182 6.99 13.31 -0.64
C ARG A 182 5.92 12.51 0.11
N SER A 183 5.34 11.50 -0.53
CA SER A 183 4.30 10.67 0.10
C SER A 183 4.86 9.87 1.28
N LEU A 184 6.10 9.37 1.16
CA LEU A 184 6.79 8.71 2.26
C LEU A 184 7.03 9.67 3.42
N ALA A 185 7.49 10.89 3.15
CA ALA A 185 7.72 11.91 4.18
C ALA A 185 6.43 12.26 4.93
N VAL A 186 5.32 12.46 4.20
CA VAL A 186 4.02 12.79 4.82
C VAL A 186 3.51 11.64 5.70
N MET A 187 3.70 10.38 5.29
CA MET A 187 3.26 9.21 6.07
C MET A 187 4.20 8.84 7.22
N SER A 188 5.39 9.45 7.31
CA SER A 188 6.38 9.16 8.37
C SER A 188 6.30 10.11 9.56
N MET A 189 5.67 11.27 9.37
CA MET A 189 5.44 12.29 10.42
C MET A 189 4.18 11.96 11.21
#